data_AF-A0AAF0TTJ3-F1
#
_entry.id   AF-A0AAF0TTJ3-F1
#
_cell.length_a   1.000
_cell.length_b   1.000
_cell.length_c   1.000
_cell.angle_alpha   90.00
_cell.angle_beta   90.00
_cell.angle_gamma   90.00
#
_symmetry.space_group_name_H-M   'P 1'
#
loop_
_entity.id
_entity.type
_entity.pdbx_description
1 polymer ?
#
loop_
_entity_poly.entity_id
_entity_poly.type
_entity_poly.pdbx_seq_one_letter_code
_entity_poly.pdbx_strand_id
1 'polypeptide(L)'
;MCDKEAEINNHLFLHCKTAVNLWHMFLCILGVSWVMPETSLDMLKHWEGMSRRRRSIEDGWKYIPACIWWTLWRERNERSHDGQASSIQKIKMKSLSLLYFWCKQDMVGR
;
A
#
# COMPACT_ATOMS: atom_id res chain seq x y z
N MET A 1 -0.63 14.53 -3.67
CA MET A 1 -0.50 14.00 -2.29
C MET A 1 0.94 14.07 -1.77
N CYS A 2 1.61 15.20 -1.99
CA CYS A 2 2.69 15.75 -1.16
C CYS A 2 2.87 17.26 -1.43
N ASP A 3 2.02 17.82 -2.31
CA ASP A 3 2.02 19.19 -2.84
C ASP A 3 3.34 19.65 -3.47
N LYS A 4 4.22 18.70 -3.84
CA LYS A 4 5.52 18.97 -4.46
C LYS A 4 5.62 18.57 -5.92
N GLU A 5 4.87 17.56 -6.34
CA GLU A 5 4.91 17.01 -7.70
C GLU A 5 3.50 16.68 -8.18
N ALA A 6 3.36 16.59 -9.51
CA ALA A 6 2.12 16.18 -10.15
C ALA A 6 1.68 14.78 -9.67
N GLU A 7 0.37 14.59 -9.51
CA GLU A 7 -0.22 13.30 -9.11
C GLU A 7 -0.24 12.29 -10.28
N ILE A 8 0.94 11.95 -10.80
CA ILE A 8 1.11 10.89 -11.79
C ILE A 8 1.15 9.55 -11.05
N ASN A 9 0.68 8.48 -11.70
CA ASN A 9 0.54 7.12 -11.14
C ASN A 9 1.75 6.69 -10.27
N ASN A 10 2.96 6.74 -10.84
CA ASN A 10 4.20 6.38 -10.11
C ASN A 10 4.43 7.25 -8.87
N HIS A 11 4.27 8.57 -9.01
CA HIS A 11 4.44 9.49 -7.88
C HIS A 11 3.38 9.23 -6.80
N LEU A 12 2.10 9.19 -7.18
CA LEU A 12 0.99 9.04 -6.23
C LEU A 12 1.10 7.76 -5.41
N PHE A 13 1.46 6.64 -6.05
CA PHE A 13 1.40 5.32 -5.44
C PHE A 13 2.73 4.80 -4.88
N LEU A 14 3.86 5.38 -5.27
CA LEU A 14 5.18 4.94 -4.81
C LEU A 14 5.97 6.06 -4.14
N HIS A 15 6.11 7.21 -4.80
CA HIS A 15 7.16 8.18 -4.46
C HIS A 15 6.68 9.37 -3.61
N CYS A 16 5.38 9.61 -3.54
CA CYS A 16 4.86 10.69 -2.70
C CYS A 16 5.14 10.39 -1.23
N LYS A 17 5.37 11.43 -0.43
CA LYS A 17 5.73 11.29 0.99
C LYS A 17 4.77 10.37 1.76
N THR A 18 3.47 10.46 1.49
CA THR A 18 2.46 9.60 2.12
C THR A 18 2.61 8.14 1.70
N ALA A 19 2.80 7.88 0.40
CA ALA A 19 3.01 6.54 -0.14
C ALA A 19 4.27 5.89 0.42
N VAL A 20 5.40 6.61 0.40
CA VAL A 20 6.67 6.13 0.97
C VAL A 20 6.50 5.74 2.44
N ASN A 21 5.84 6.57 3.24
CA ASN A 21 5.60 6.27 4.67
C ASN A 21 4.72 5.02 4.86
N LEU A 22 3.77 4.78 3.96
CA LEU A 22 2.86 3.65 4.03
C LEU A 22 3.57 2.36 3.61
N TRP A 23 4.30 2.39 2.49
CA TRP A 23 5.16 1.29 2.06
C TRP A 23 6.19 0.91 3.12
N HIS A 24 6.90 1.90 3.66
CA HIS A 24 7.91 1.67 4.70
C HIS A 24 7.32 0.98 5.94
N MET A 25 6.10 1.35 6.36
CA MET A 25 5.43 0.66 7.47
C MET A 25 5.26 -0.84 7.19
N PHE A 26 4.71 -1.20 6.03
CA PHE A 26 4.52 -2.62 5.68
C PHE A 26 5.86 -3.34 5.54
N LEU A 27 6.83 -2.74 4.87
CA LEU A 27 8.18 -3.32 4.73
C LEU A 27 8.85 -3.57 6.08
N CYS A 28 8.72 -2.66 7.04
CA CYS A 28 9.19 -2.84 8.41
C CYS A 28 8.47 -3.99 9.13
N ILE A 29 7.13 -4.07 9.03
CA ILE A 29 6.34 -5.17 9.60
C ILE A 29 6.79 -6.52 9.03
N LEU A 30 7.13 -6.56 7.75
CA LEU A 30 7.57 -7.77 7.05
C LEU A 30 9.07 -8.10 7.24
N GLY A 31 9.84 -7.19 7.86
CA GLY A 31 11.29 -7.33 7.99
C GLY A 31 12.03 -7.38 6.64
N VAL A 32 11.54 -6.68 5.62
CA VAL A 32 12.12 -6.69 4.26
C VAL A 32 12.87 -5.40 3.98
N SER A 33 14.13 -5.52 3.56
CA SER A 33 14.85 -4.42 2.91
C SER A 33 14.42 -4.32 1.45
N TRP A 34 13.98 -3.14 1.04
CA TRP A 34 13.39 -2.92 -0.28
C TRP A 34 13.88 -1.62 -0.89
N VAL A 35 14.22 -1.67 -2.17
CA VAL A 35 14.50 -0.49 -2.98
C VAL A 35 13.25 -0.20 -3.82
N MET A 36 12.68 0.99 -3.67
CA MET A 36 11.46 1.35 -4.39
C MET A 36 11.73 1.44 -5.90
N PRO A 37 11.02 0.67 -6.76
CA PRO A 37 11.17 0.78 -8.21
C PRO A 37 10.66 2.12 -8.73
N GLU A 38 11.07 2.48 -9.94
CA GLU A 38 10.62 3.72 -10.59
C GLU A 38 9.13 3.69 -10.93
N THR A 39 8.63 2.53 -11.40
CA THR A 39 7.26 2.40 -11.91
C THR A 39 6.38 1.51 -11.04
N SER A 40 5.06 1.82 -11.01
CA SER A 40 4.07 1.00 -10.30
C SER A 40 3.95 -0.40 -10.89
N LEU A 41 4.18 -0.54 -12.19
CA LEU A 41 4.22 -1.85 -12.87
C LEU A 41 5.39 -2.70 -12.39
N ASP A 42 6.60 -2.13 -12.33
CA ASP A 42 7.78 -2.86 -11.87
C ASP A 42 7.63 -3.21 -10.39
N MET A 43 7.03 -2.32 -9.59
CA MET A 43 6.69 -2.62 -8.20
C MET A 43 5.85 -3.90 -8.08
N LEU A 44 4.78 -4.05 -8.88
CA LEU A 44 3.96 -5.26 -8.87
C LEU A 44 4.73 -6.51 -9.30
N LYS A 45 5.53 -6.42 -10.38
CA LYS A 45 6.32 -7.56 -10.88
C LYS A 45 7.28 -8.09 -9.81
N HIS A 46 8.01 -7.19 -9.15
CA HIS A 46 8.94 -7.56 -8.09
C HIS A 46 8.19 -8.13 -6.87
N TRP A 47 7.04 -7.54 -6.52
CA TRP A 47 6.22 -7.99 -5.40
C TRP A 47 5.63 -9.39 -5.62
N GLU A 48 5.11 -9.68 -6.81
CA GLU A 48 4.60 -11.00 -7.18
C GLU A 48 5.71 -12.06 -7.06
N GLY A 49 6.90 -11.76 -7.58
CA GLY A 49 8.06 -12.64 -7.47
C GLY A 49 8.43 -12.95 -6.02
N MET A 50 8.35 -11.95 -5.12
CA MET A 50 8.58 -12.18 -3.69
C MET A 50 7.47 -12.99 -3.03
N SER A 51 6.20 -12.66 -3.28
CA SER A 51 5.05 -13.35 -2.70
C SER A 51 5.08 -14.85 -3.06
N ARG A 52 5.40 -15.19 -4.32
CA ARG A 52 5.51 -16.59 -4.78
C ARG A 52 6.65 -17.38 -4.13
N ARG A 53 7.70 -16.71 -3.64
CA ARG A 53 8.82 -17.35 -2.93
C ARG A 53 8.49 -17.64 -1.46
N ARG A 54 7.53 -16.92 -0.87
CA ARG A 54 7.23 -16.97 0.58
C ARG A 54 5.98 -17.80 0.92
N ARG A 55 5.67 -18.85 0.13
CA ARG A 55 4.46 -19.72 0.06
C ARG A 55 3.74 -20.22 1.36
N SER A 56 3.87 -19.62 2.54
CA SER A 56 3.05 -20.02 3.68
C SER A 56 1.62 -19.50 3.52
N ILE A 57 0.65 -20.37 3.78
CA ILE A 57 -0.79 -20.20 3.53
C ILE A 57 -1.44 -19.01 4.27
N GLU A 58 -0.75 -18.37 5.21
CA GLU A 58 -1.19 -17.22 6.04
C GLU A 58 -1.11 -15.86 5.29
N ASP A 59 -1.26 -15.92 3.97
CA ASP A 59 -0.59 -15.08 2.98
C ASP A 59 -1.27 -13.72 2.73
N GLY A 60 -1.19 -12.82 3.72
CA GLY A 60 -1.55 -11.40 3.56
C GLY A 60 -0.72 -10.67 2.50
N TRP A 61 0.43 -11.24 2.10
CA TRP A 61 1.41 -10.66 1.17
C TRP A 61 0.79 -10.22 -0.15
N LYS A 62 -0.09 -11.04 -0.73
CA LYS A 62 -0.71 -10.75 -2.03
C LYS A 62 -1.61 -9.50 -1.99
N TYR A 63 -2.14 -9.15 -0.82
CA TYR A 63 -3.07 -8.04 -0.65
C TYR A 63 -2.39 -6.71 -0.35
N ILE A 64 -1.13 -6.70 0.08
CA ILE A 64 -0.45 -5.48 0.56
C ILE A 64 -0.41 -4.37 -0.51
N PRO A 65 0.03 -4.60 -1.76
CA PRO A 65 0.03 -3.56 -2.78
C PRO A 65 -1.37 -3.00 -3.03
N ALA A 66 -2.37 -3.88 -3.11
CA ALA A 66 -3.76 -3.48 -3.31
C ALA A 66 -4.28 -2.62 -2.13
N CYS A 67 -3.97 -3.01 -0.89
CA CYS A 67 -4.39 -2.27 0.31
C CYS A 67 -3.76 -0.87 0.37
N ILE A 68 -2.46 -0.77 0.06
CA ILE A 68 -1.74 0.49 0.02
C ILE A 68 -2.34 1.40 -1.05
N TRP A 69 -2.47 0.92 -2.28
CA TRP A 69 -2.97 1.72 -3.39
C TRP A 69 -4.41 2.14 -3.21
N TRP A 70 -5.28 1.24 -2.74
CA TRP A 70 -6.66 1.60 -2.43
C TRP A 70 -6.73 2.69 -1.36
N THR A 71 -5.94 2.57 -0.29
CA THR A 71 -5.89 3.57 0.77
C THR A 71 -5.42 4.93 0.25
N LEU A 72 -4.36 4.96 -0.58
CA LEU A 72 -3.84 6.18 -1.18
C LEU A 72 -4.84 6.83 -2.14
N TRP A 73 -5.48 6.03 -2.98
CA TRP A 73 -6.51 6.51 -3.92
C TRP A 73 -7.71 7.11 -3.18
N ARG A 74 -8.21 6.40 -2.15
CA ARG A 74 -9.28 6.88 -1.26
C ARG A 74 -8.91 8.20 -0.61
N GLU A 75 -7.74 8.29 0.02
CA GLU A 75 -7.28 9.50 0.69
C GLU A 75 -7.11 10.67 -0.29
N ARG A 76 -6.60 10.42 -1.50
CA ARG A 76 -6.50 11.45 -2.55
C ARG A 76 -7.87 11.99 -2.95
N ASN A 77 -8.87 11.12 -3.08
CA ASN A 77 -10.23 11.52 -3.45
C ASN A 77 -10.94 12.26 -2.32
N GLU A 78 -10.79 11.81 -1.07
CA GLU A 78 -11.34 12.49 0.12
C GLU A 78 -10.76 13.92 0.24
N ARG A 79 -9.47 14.12 -0.04
CA ARG A 79 -8.85 15.46 -0.08
C ARG A 79 -9.38 16.33 -1.21
N SER A 80 -9.55 15.74 -2.39
CA SER A 80 -9.95 16.48 -3.60
C SER A 80 -11.44 16.85 -3.59
N HIS A 81 -12.29 16.01 -3.02
CA HIS A 81 -13.74 16.16 -3.07
C HIS A 81 -14.32 16.77 -1.78
N ASP A 82 -13.83 16.34 -0.61
CA ASP A 82 -14.39 16.71 0.69
C ASP A 82 -13.52 17.73 1.44
N GLY A 83 -12.34 18.08 0.91
CA GLY A 83 -11.37 18.96 1.57
C GLY A 83 -10.78 18.36 2.86
N GLN A 84 -10.98 17.06 3.09
CA GLN A 84 -10.55 16.39 4.32
C GLN A 84 -9.17 15.75 4.15
N ALA A 85 -8.21 16.13 4.99
CA ALA A 85 -6.90 15.49 5.04
C ALA A 85 -6.76 14.66 6.33
N SER A 86 -6.54 13.36 6.17
CA SER A 86 -6.27 12.47 7.32
C SER A 86 -4.83 12.63 7.80
N SER A 87 -4.61 12.44 9.10
CA SER A 87 -3.27 12.26 9.65
C SER A 87 -2.61 10.99 9.09
N ILE A 88 -1.27 10.96 9.04
CA ILE A 88 -0.54 9.79 8.55
C ILE A 88 -0.84 8.54 9.37
N GLN A 89 -1.08 8.68 10.67
CA GLN A 89 -1.48 7.59 11.57
C GLN A 89 -2.85 7.03 11.17
N LYS A 90 -3.83 7.90 10.88
CA LYS A 90 -5.16 7.46 10.42
C LYS A 90 -5.08 6.73 9.08
N ILE A 91 -4.24 7.20 8.15
CA ILE A 91 -4.00 6.55 6.85
C ILE A 91 -3.40 5.15 7.06
N LYS A 92 -2.36 5.04 7.92
CA LYS A 92 -1.75 3.75 8.27
C LYS A 92 -2.77 2.78 8.85
N MET A 93 -3.59 3.23 9.81
CA MET A 93 -4.65 2.42 10.39
C MET A 93 -5.69 1.96 9.37
N LYS A 94 -6.16 2.85 8.48
CA LYS A 94 -7.06 2.48 7.37
C LYS A 94 -6.48 1.34 6.53
N SER A 95 -5.19 1.42 6.19
CA SER A 95 -4.52 0.38 5.37
C SER A 95 -4.36 -0.96 6.11
N LEU A 96 -4.05 -0.94 7.40
CA LEU A 96 -3.89 -2.15 8.22
C LEU A 96 -5.23 -2.85 8.44
N SER A 97 -6.29 -2.08 8.73
CA SER A 97 -7.64 -2.61 8.85
C SER A 97 -8.12 -3.26 7.56
N LEU A 98 -7.80 -2.64 6.41
CA LEU A 98 -8.12 -3.21 5.10
C LEU A 98 -7.36 -4.52 4.85
N LEU A 99 -6.06 -4.56 5.16
CA LEU A 99 -5.28 -5.79 5.05
C LEU A 99 -5.88 -6.90 5.92
N TYR A 100 -6.16 -6.60 7.20
CA TYR A 100 -6.74 -7.56 8.13
C TYR A 100 -8.09 -8.11 7.63
N PHE A 101 -8.94 -7.24 7.09
CA PHE A 101 -10.21 -7.64 6.48
C PHE A 101 -10.01 -8.65 5.34
N TRP A 102 -9.10 -8.38 4.40
CA TRP A 102 -8.82 -9.28 3.28
C TRP A 102 -8.16 -10.60 3.73
N CYS A 103 -7.24 -10.55 4.70
CA CYS A 103 -6.65 -11.75 5.28
C CYS A 103 -7.72 -12.63 5.96
N LYS A 104 -8.67 -12.02 6.69
CA LYS A 104 -9.79 -12.74 7.32
C LYS A 104 -10.72 -13.39 6.31
N GLN A 105 -11.03 -12.70 5.20
CA GLN A 105 -11.87 -13.28 4.15
C GLN A 105 -11.22 -14.50 3.49
N ASP A 106 -9.91 -14.47 3.24
CA ASP A 106 -9.18 -15.61 2.64
C ASP A 106 -9.16 -16.85 3.55
N MET A 107 -9.26 -16.67 4.88
CA MET A 107 -9.36 -17.76 5.86
C MET A 107 -10.76 -18.38 5.94
N VAL A 108 -11.82 -17.58 5.70
CA VAL A 108 -13.22 -18.03 5.80
C VAL A 108 -13.70 -18.66 4.48
N GLY A 109 -13.10 -18.28 3.35
CA GLY A 109 -13.44 -18.81 2.03
C GLY A 109 -12.70 -20.09 1.61
N ARG A 110 -11.98 -20.75 2.54
CA ARG A 110 -11.32 -22.05 2.33
C ARG A 110 -12.01 -23.17 3.08
#